data_AF-A0A520EFI6-F1
#
_entry.id   AF-A0A520EFI6-F1
#
_cell.length_a   1.000
_cell.length_b   1.000
_cell.length_c   1.000
_cell.angle_alpha   90.00
_cell.angle_beta   90.00
_cell.angle_gamma   90.00
#
_symmetry.space_group_name_H-M   'P 1'
#
loop_
_entity.id
_entity.type
_entity.pdbx_description
1 polymer ?
#
loop_
_entity_poly.entity_id
_entity_poly.type
_entity_poly.pdbx_seq_one_letter_code
_entity_poly.pdbx_strand_id
1 'polypeptide(L)'
;MISSELRAWVAAQRADGHTVAALRSSMRDAGWQPEVAEAALAEVDPEVAAAVAAPTRTAMPGPALDGAPMVVDAGDRRVRVLQTLRHPRVIVFGDLLADEECDALIAAAR
;
A
#
# COMPACT_ATOMS: atom_id res chain seq x y z
N MET A 1 -11.56 3.46 16.82
CA MET A 1 -11.30 4.20 18.08
C MET A 1 -11.31 3.17 19.19
N ILE A 2 -10.20 3.02 19.92
CA ILE A 2 -10.11 2.03 21.02
C ILE A 2 -10.63 2.64 22.34
N SER A 3 -11.00 1.80 23.30
CA SER A 3 -11.44 2.28 24.62
C SER A 3 -10.28 2.88 25.42
N SER A 4 -10.59 3.83 26.31
CA SER A 4 -9.60 4.45 27.21
C SER A 4 -8.98 3.44 28.19
N GLU A 5 -9.77 2.45 28.63
CA GLU A 5 -9.31 1.36 29.48
C GLU A 5 -8.26 0.49 28.78
N LEU A 6 -8.51 0.12 27.51
CA LEU A 6 -7.56 -0.68 26.74
C LEU A 6 -6.24 0.07 26.53
N ARG A 7 -6.31 1.37 26.22
CA ARG A 7 -5.14 2.24 26.09
C ARG A 7 -4.32 2.28 27.37
N ALA A 8 -4.98 2.48 28.52
CA ALA A 8 -4.31 2.53 29.82
C ALA A 8 -3.62 1.20 30.15
N TRP A 9 -4.29 0.07 29.86
CA TRP A 9 -3.72 -1.25 30.05
C TRP A 9 -2.48 -1.49 29.18
N VAL A 10 -2.54 -1.19 27.87
CA VAL A 10 -1.40 -1.38 26.96
C VAL A 10 -0.18 -0.53 27.40
N ALA A 11 -0.41 0.71 27.84
CA ALA A 11 0.65 1.57 28.36
C ALA A 11 1.29 1.02 29.64
N ALA A 12 0.49 0.50 30.57
CA ALA A 12 0.98 -0.12 31.81
C ALA A 12 1.85 -1.34 31.51
N GLN A 13 1.40 -2.25 30.64
CA GLN A 13 2.19 -3.44 30.30
C GLN A 13 3.53 -3.10 29.63
N ARG A 14 3.59 -1.99 28.87
CA ARG A 14 4.86 -1.51 28.29
C ARG A 14 5.80 -0.93 29.34
N ALA A 15 5.27 -0.21 30.33
CA ALA A 15 6.05 0.27 31.47
C ALA A 15 6.63 -0.89 32.30
N ASP A 16 5.91 -2.02 32.39
CA ASP A 16 6.36 -3.25 33.02
C ASP A 16 7.38 -4.05 32.18
N GLY A 17 7.77 -3.54 31.00
CA GLY A 17 8.83 -4.10 30.17
C GLY A 17 8.37 -5.20 29.20
N HIS A 18 7.06 -5.42 29.04
CA HIS A 18 6.58 -6.38 28.04
C HIS A 18 6.83 -5.88 26.61
N THR A 19 7.26 -6.80 25.74
CA THR A 19 7.49 -6.51 24.32
C THR A 19 6.16 -6.36 23.57
N VAL A 20 6.16 -5.56 22.50
CA VAL A 20 5.00 -5.44 21.59
C VAL A 20 4.55 -6.78 21.06
N ALA A 21 5.50 -7.67 20.71
CA ALA A 21 5.18 -9.00 20.18
C ALA A 21 4.42 -9.86 21.21
N ALA A 22 4.83 -9.82 22.49
CA ALA A 22 4.15 -10.53 23.56
C ALA A 22 2.74 -9.98 23.81
N LEU A 23 2.59 -8.66 23.80
CA LEU A 23 1.28 -8.01 23.97
C LEU A 23 0.34 -8.34 22.80
N ARG A 24 0.86 -8.30 21.56
CA ARG A 24 0.12 -8.70 20.36
C ARG A 24 -0.39 -10.14 20.47
N SER A 25 0.46 -11.07 20.91
CA SER A 25 0.05 -12.47 21.11
C SER A 25 -1.05 -12.57 22.15
N SER A 26 -0.83 -11.98 23.34
CA SER A 26 -1.80 -12.00 24.44
C SER A 26 -3.16 -11.43 24.04
N MET A 27 -3.18 -10.31 23.30
CA MET A 27 -4.42 -9.73 22.78
C MET A 27 -5.13 -10.67 21.78
N ARG A 28 -4.39 -11.32 20.87
CA ARG A 28 -4.98 -12.30 19.93
C ARG A 28 -5.51 -13.54 20.64
N ASP A 29 -4.77 -14.05 21.62
CA ASP A 29 -5.15 -15.21 22.43
C ASP A 29 -6.40 -14.92 23.27
N ALA A 30 -6.56 -13.68 23.74
CA ALA A 30 -7.77 -13.19 24.41
C ALA A 30 -8.93 -12.88 23.46
N GLY A 31 -8.77 -13.10 22.14
CA GLY A 31 -9.83 -12.96 21.14
C GLY A 31 -10.05 -11.55 20.60
N TRP A 32 -9.12 -10.62 20.84
CA TRP A 32 -9.20 -9.29 20.25
C TRP A 32 -9.03 -9.34 18.72
N GLN A 33 -9.83 -8.55 18.01
CA GLN A 33 -9.70 -8.42 16.57
C GLN A 33 -8.30 -7.86 16.19
N PRO A 34 -7.65 -8.38 15.13
CA PRO A 34 -6.31 -7.96 14.73
C PRO A 34 -6.18 -6.44 14.58
N GLU A 35 -7.19 -5.80 14.01
CA GLU A 35 -7.22 -4.37 13.74
C GLU A 35 -7.26 -3.55 15.04
N VAL A 36 -7.99 -4.04 16.05
CA VAL A 36 -8.07 -3.40 17.37
C VAL A 36 -6.74 -3.57 18.13
N ALA A 37 -6.11 -4.75 18.01
CA ALA A 37 -4.80 -5.01 18.61
C ALA A 37 -3.70 -4.14 17.99
N GLU A 38 -3.60 -4.07 16.67
CA GLU A 38 -2.58 -3.22 16.02
C GLU A 38 -2.84 -1.73 16.27
N ALA A 39 -4.10 -1.27 16.31
CA ALA A 39 -4.43 0.11 16.66
C ALA A 39 -4.02 0.47 18.09
N ALA A 40 -4.21 -0.43 19.06
CA ALA A 40 -3.81 -0.20 20.44
C ALA A 40 -2.28 -0.22 20.62
N LEU A 41 -1.59 -1.10 19.92
CA LEU A 41 -0.12 -1.18 19.94
C LEU A 41 0.54 0.01 19.24
N ALA A 42 -0.07 0.55 18.18
CA ALA A 42 0.39 1.75 17.48
C ALA A 42 0.45 2.99 18.38
N GLU A 43 -0.36 3.07 19.44
CA GLU A 43 -0.33 4.22 20.36
C GLU A 43 0.88 4.21 21.30
N VAL A 44 1.53 3.06 21.50
CA VAL A 44 2.65 2.88 22.45
C VAL A 44 3.96 2.46 21.78
N ASP A 45 3.95 2.25 20.48
CA ASP A 45 5.11 1.86 19.70
C ASP A 45 5.14 2.60 18.35
N PRO A 46 6.14 3.46 18.11
CA PRO A 46 6.22 4.26 16.89
C PRO A 46 6.51 3.42 15.64
N GLU A 47 7.14 2.26 15.78
CA GLU A 47 7.40 1.34 14.66
C GLU A 47 6.09 0.68 14.22
N VAL A 48 5.25 0.26 15.17
CA VAL A 48 3.89 -0.22 14.88
C VAL A 48 3.03 0.89 14.28
N ALA A 49 3.11 2.11 14.82
CA ALA A 49 2.41 3.26 14.26
C ALA A 49 2.78 3.51 12.79
N ALA A 50 4.07 3.46 12.46
CA ALA A 50 4.55 3.61 11.10
C ALA A 50 4.07 2.48 10.19
N ALA A 51 4.05 1.24 10.68
CA ALA A 51 3.57 0.09 9.92
C ALA A 51 2.06 0.13 9.63
N VAL A 52 1.25 0.59 10.60
CA VAL A 52 -0.21 0.74 10.44
C VAL A 52 -0.55 1.93 9.53
N ALA A 53 0.23 3.02 9.59
CA ALA A 53 0.06 4.19 8.73
C ALA A 53 0.58 3.96 7.30
N ALA A 54 1.45 2.96 7.10
CA ALA A 54 1.96 2.64 5.78
C ALA A 54 0.80 2.14 4.90
N PRO A 55 0.60 2.71 3.69
CA PRO A 55 -0.39 2.19 2.77
C PRO A 55 -0.05 0.74 2.46
N THR A 56 -1.02 -0.15 2.65
CA THR A 56 -0.93 -1.54 2.24
C THR A 56 -0.72 -1.57 0.72
N ARG A 57 0.52 -1.79 0.28
CA ARG A 57 0.82 -2.01 -1.14
C ARG A 57 0.36 -3.41 -1.50
N THR A 58 -0.92 -3.56 -1.81
CA THR A 58 -1.36 -4.68 -2.65
C THR A 58 -0.56 -4.62 -3.95
N ALA A 59 -0.07 -5.77 -4.40
CA ALA A 59 0.61 -5.87 -5.68
C ALA A 59 -0.38 -5.48 -6.78
N MET A 60 -0.26 -4.26 -7.29
CA MET A 60 -1.10 -3.79 -8.38
C MET A 60 -0.63 -4.42 -9.69
N PRO A 61 -1.56 -4.94 -10.51
CA PRO A 61 -1.21 -5.36 -11.86
C PRO A 61 -0.55 -4.20 -12.61
N GLY A 62 0.44 -4.53 -13.43
CA GLY A 62 1.22 -3.55 -14.15
C GLY A 62 1.83 -4.12 -15.43
N PRO A 63 2.37 -3.25 -16.29
CA PRO A 63 3.01 -3.65 -17.54
C PRO A 63 4.19 -4.58 -17.26
N ALA A 64 4.36 -5.60 -18.10
CA ALA A 64 5.50 -6.51 -18.07
C ALA A 64 6.76 -5.76 -18.57
N LEU A 65 7.59 -5.32 -17.63
CA LEU A 65 8.80 -4.52 -17.90
C LEU A 65 10.10 -5.27 -17.50
N ASP A 66 10.01 -6.57 -17.29
CA ASP A 66 11.17 -7.40 -16.99
C ASP A 66 12.14 -7.40 -18.17
N GLY A 67 13.43 -7.16 -17.89
CA GLY A 67 14.45 -7.00 -18.93
C GLY A 67 14.44 -5.62 -19.62
N ALA A 68 13.67 -4.64 -19.13
CA ALA A 68 13.60 -3.28 -19.67
C ALA A 68 13.29 -3.22 -21.18
N PRO A 69 12.14 -3.80 -21.61
CA PRO A 69 11.76 -3.80 -23.02
C PRO A 69 11.46 -2.38 -23.50
N MET A 70 11.83 -2.07 -24.75
CA MET A 70 11.52 -0.78 -25.39
C MET A 70 10.06 -0.71 -25.90
N VAL A 71 9.35 -1.83 -25.92
CA VAL A 71 7.99 -1.96 -26.45
C VAL A 71 7.21 -2.97 -25.60
N VAL A 72 5.95 -2.66 -25.33
CA VAL A 72 4.97 -3.54 -24.67
C VAL A 72 3.87 -3.87 -25.68
N ASP A 73 3.48 -5.15 -25.73
CA ASP A 73 2.32 -5.60 -26.50
C ASP A 73 1.04 -5.38 -25.68
N ALA A 74 0.16 -4.51 -26.18
CA ALA A 74 -1.15 -4.22 -25.57
C ALA A 74 -2.28 -5.07 -26.16
N GLY A 75 -1.97 -5.97 -27.10
CA GLY A 75 -2.93 -6.85 -27.79
C GLY A 75 -3.48 -6.25 -29.07
N ASP A 76 -3.93 -4.99 -29.04
CA ASP A 76 -4.39 -4.24 -30.22
C ASP A 76 -3.24 -3.49 -30.92
N ARG A 77 -2.19 -3.13 -30.17
CA ARG A 77 -1.01 -2.41 -30.67
C ARG A 77 0.27 -2.69 -29.89
N ARG A 78 1.38 -2.23 -30.47
CA ARG A 78 2.69 -2.18 -29.83
C ARG A 78 2.97 -0.79 -29.28
N VAL A 79 2.98 -0.66 -27.95
CA VAL A 79 3.17 0.60 -27.22
C VAL A 79 4.65 0.77 -26.87
N ARG A 80 5.23 1.95 -27.09
CA ARG A 80 6.65 2.19 -26.80
C ARG A 80 6.85 2.55 -25.33
N VAL A 81 7.92 2.03 -24.74
CA VAL A 81 8.41 2.45 -23.42
C VAL A 81 9.52 3.46 -23.62
N LEU A 82 9.26 4.71 -23.28
CA LEU A 82 10.20 5.82 -23.46
C LEU A 82 11.11 5.99 -22.24
N GLN A 83 10.57 5.80 -21.03
CA GLN A 83 11.34 5.94 -19.80
C GLN A 83 10.72 5.13 -18.66
N THR A 84 11.56 4.61 -17.76
CA THR A 84 11.13 3.97 -16.52
C THR A 84 11.93 4.52 -15.34
N LEU A 85 11.25 5.04 -14.33
CA LEU A 85 11.78 5.39 -13.02
C LEU A 85 11.23 4.39 -12.00
N ARG A 86 12.11 3.78 -11.20
CA ARG A 86 11.69 2.77 -10.21
C ARG A 86 11.13 3.39 -8.93
N HIS A 87 11.70 4.51 -8.47
CA HIS A 87 11.31 5.19 -7.24
C HIS A 87 11.33 6.72 -7.42
N PRO A 88 10.15 7.40 -7.40
CA PRO A 88 8.81 6.81 -7.46
C PRO A 88 8.60 5.98 -8.75
N ARG A 89 7.69 4.99 -8.72
CA ARG A 89 7.43 4.16 -9.89
C ARG A 89 6.68 4.97 -10.95
N VAL A 90 7.38 5.38 -12.00
CA VAL A 90 6.84 6.15 -13.13
C VAL A 90 7.30 5.52 -14.44
N ILE A 91 6.38 5.33 -15.38
CA ILE A 91 6.65 4.77 -16.70
C ILE A 91 6.07 5.72 -17.73
N VAL A 92 6.85 6.07 -18.75
CA VAL A 92 6.42 6.94 -19.85
C VAL A 92 6.20 6.08 -21.07
N PHE A 93 4.97 6.09 -21.59
CA PHE A 93 4.59 5.41 -22.81
C PHE A 93 4.51 6.39 -23.99
N GLY A 94 4.90 5.93 -25.16
CA GLY A 94 4.65 6.58 -26.44
C GLY A 94 3.72 5.72 -27.29
N ASP A 95 2.92 6.37 -28.13
CA ASP A 95 1.99 5.71 -29.05
C ASP A 95 0.99 4.78 -28.31
N LEU A 96 0.55 5.21 -27.11
CA LEU A 96 -0.42 4.46 -26.29
C LEU A 96 -1.83 4.53 -26.87
N LEU A 97 -2.22 5.70 -27.37
CA LEU A 97 -3.47 5.95 -28.08
C LEU A 97 -3.15 6.51 -29.46
N ALA A 98 -4.00 6.21 -30.43
CA ALA A 98 -3.97 6.83 -31.75
C ALA A 98 -4.60 8.22 -31.65
N ASP A 99 -4.33 9.05 -32.65
CA ASP A 99 -4.84 10.43 -32.68
C ASP A 99 -6.38 10.44 -32.70
N GLU A 100 -7.00 9.53 -33.46
CA GLU A 100 -8.46 9.43 -33.56
C GLU A 100 -9.12 8.98 -32.25
N GLU A 101 -8.42 8.13 -31.47
CA GLU A 101 -8.91 7.69 -30.16
C GLU A 101 -8.83 8.82 -29.13
N CYS A 102 -7.77 9.62 -29.19
CA CYS A 102 -7.65 10.83 -28.38
C CYS A 102 -8.81 11.79 -28.68
N ASP A 103 -9.08 12.03 -29.96
CA ASP A 103 -10.18 12.90 -30.40
C ASP A 103 -11.55 12.37 -29.94
N ALA A 104 -11.77 11.05 -30.05
CA ALA A 104 -13.01 10.41 -29.62
C ALA A 104 -13.23 10.54 -28.10
N LEU A 105 -12.18 10.35 -27.29
CA LEU A 105 -12.26 10.52 -25.83
C LEU A 105 -12.57 11.96 -25.43
N ILE A 106 -11.97 12.95 -26.11
CA ILE A 106 -12.24 14.37 -25.89
C ILE A 106 -13.70 14.69 -26.23
N ALA A 107 -14.20 14.19 -27.36
CA ALA A 107 -15.58 14.39 -27.78
C ALA A 107 -16.58 13.76 -26.81
N ALA A 108 -16.29 12.57 -26.28
CA ALA A 108 -17.16 11.85 -25.34
C ALA A 108 -17.25 12.51 -23.96
N ALA A 109 -16.27 13.33 -23.58
CA ALA A 109 -16.22 14.02 -22.29
C ALA A 109 -16.89 15.41 -22.29
N ARG A 110 -17.37 15.88 -23.45
CA ARG A 110 -18.03 17.18 -23.61
C ARG A 110 -19.53 17.10 -23.35
#